data_AF-A0A921BEZ3-F1
#
_entry.id   AF-A0A921BEZ3-F1
#
_cell.length_a   1.000
_cell.length_b   1.000
_cell.length_c   1.000
_cell.angle_alpha   90.00
_cell.angle_beta   90.00
_cell.angle_gamma   90.00
#
_symmetry.space_group_name_H-M   'P 1'
#
loop_
_entity.id
_entity.type
_entity.pdbx_description
1 polymer ?
#
loop_
_entity_poly.entity_id
_entity_poly.type
_entity_poly.pdbx_seq_one_letter_code
_entity_poly.pdbx_strand_id
1 'polypeptide(L)'
;MNDLGVSLHESLKELLRVSDIVSLHLPLTDQTERLVNQTFLDQMKQGAMLINTSRGALIDEDALLKAMTAKGLRLGLDVYNSEPEDGTAEWSPQIAAMENFVGTHHIGASTEQARKAIAQGVLLTIAGYETGLPPNCVNVADRPLGECAIAVRHKDEVGVLAAVLSCLRTAGINVQQMRNEIFEGSGPTAAVATIRVSQGPDDSTVQVLQDIPSVIKVDVLTSS
;
A
#
# COMPACT_ATOMS: atom_id res chain seq x y z
N MET A 1 15.15 -6.13 27.30
CA MET A 1 13.87 -5.52 27.74
C MET A 1 13.80 -4.17 27.05
N ASN A 2 12.72 -3.90 26.31
CA ASN A 2 12.61 -2.70 25.47
C ASN A 2 12.60 -1.42 26.30
N ASP A 3 13.45 -0.46 25.96
CA ASP A 3 13.55 0.88 26.59
C ASP A 3 12.25 1.69 26.52
N LEU A 4 11.27 1.23 25.72
CA LEU A 4 9.96 1.84 25.55
C LEU A 4 8.89 1.29 26.51
N GLY A 5 9.20 0.28 27.34
CA GLY A 5 8.21 -0.35 28.23
C GLY A 5 7.14 -1.17 27.50
N VAL A 6 7.37 -1.52 26.23
CA VAL A 6 6.44 -2.29 25.39
C VAL A 6 6.85 -3.76 25.35
N SER A 7 5.91 -4.64 25.64
CA SER A 7 6.07 -6.10 25.56
C SER A 7 5.23 -6.66 24.41
N LEU A 8 5.85 -7.52 23.59
CA LEU A 8 5.14 -8.28 22.57
C LEU A 8 4.54 -9.53 23.21
N HIS A 9 3.35 -9.92 22.74
CA HIS A 9 2.71 -11.18 23.11
C HIS A 9 2.75 -12.14 21.92
N GLU A 10 2.98 -13.43 22.19
CA GLU A 10 3.09 -14.47 21.17
C GLU A 10 1.76 -14.77 20.48
N SER A 11 0.64 -14.40 21.10
CA SER A 11 -0.68 -14.53 20.51
C SER A 11 -1.64 -13.42 20.91
N LEU A 12 -2.60 -13.14 20.03
CA LEU A 12 -3.71 -12.23 20.31
C LEU A 12 -4.48 -12.66 21.55
N LYS A 13 -4.66 -13.97 21.76
CA LYS A 13 -5.36 -14.51 22.92
C LYS A 13 -4.68 -14.17 24.25
N GLU A 14 -3.36 -14.25 24.30
CA GLU A 14 -2.61 -13.87 25.50
C GLU A 14 -2.73 -12.38 25.78
N LEU A 15 -2.59 -11.55 24.74
CA LEU A 15 -2.78 -10.11 24.83
C LEU A 15 -4.17 -9.75 25.38
N LEU A 16 -5.24 -10.29 24.80
CA LEU A 16 -6.63 -9.97 25.20
C LEU A 16 -6.94 -10.35 26.64
N ARG A 17 -6.36 -11.44 27.15
CA ARG A 17 -6.58 -11.91 28.52
C ARG A 17 -5.92 -11.03 29.58
N VAL A 18 -4.81 -10.38 29.25
CA VAL A 18 -4.08 -9.52 30.18
C VAL A 18 -4.44 -8.04 30.06
N SER A 19 -5.05 -7.63 28.94
CA SER A 19 -5.43 -6.24 28.68
C SER A 19 -6.72 -5.82 29.38
N ASP A 20 -6.66 -4.69 30.09
CA ASP A 20 -7.85 -3.98 30.60
C ASP A 20 -8.44 -3.03 29.54
N ILE A 21 -7.58 -2.56 28.64
CA ILE A 21 -7.92 -1.71 27.50
C ILE A 21 -7.27 -2.30 26.25
N VAL A 22 -8.04 -2.48 25.19
CA VAL A 22 -7.57 -2.92 23.88
C VAL A 22 -7.82 -1.79 22.88
N SER A 23 -6.79 -1.34 22.17
CA SER A 23 -6.92 -0.31 21.12
C SER A 23 -6.49 -0.88 19.76
N LEU A 24 -7.31 -0.65 18.74
CA LEU A 24 -7.10 -1.18 17.39
C LEU A 24 -6.40 -0.15 16.50
N HIS A 25 -5.28 -0.57 15.90
CA HIS A 25 -4.48 0.22 14.95
C HIS A 25 -4.11 -0.63 13.73
N LEU A 26 -5.11 -1.23 13.09
CA LEU A 26 -4.92 -2.16 11.97
C LEU A 26 -5.43 -1.56 10.65
N PRO A 27 -4.77 -1.85 9.52
CA PRO A 27 -5.38 -1.62 8.21
C PRO A 27 -6.57 -2.58 8.01
N LEU A 28 -7.51 -2.19 7.14
CA LEU A 28 -8.54 -3.11 6.65
C LEU A 28 -7.97 -3.96 5.52
N THR A 29 -8.01 -5.27 5.70
CA THR A 29 -7.55 -6.31 4.77
C THR A 29 -8.47 -7.52 4.94
N ASP A 30 -8.44 -8.47 4.01
CA ASP A 30 -9.20 -9.72 4.12
C ASP A 30 -8.92 -10.51 5.42
N GLN A 31 -7.73 -10.34 6.01
CA GLN A 31 -7.35 -11.00 7.27
C GLN A 31 -7.83 -10.25 8.52
N THR A 32 -8.11 -8.96 8.40
CA THR A 32 -8.46 -8.08 9.53
C THR A 32 -9.93 -7.67 9.53
N GLU A 33 -10.65 -7.85 8.41
CA GLU A 33 -12.09 -7.71 8.34
C GLU A 33 -12.76 -8.63 9.39
N ARG A 34 -13.63 -8.06 10.22
CA ARG A 34 -14.34 -8.75 11.31
C ARG A 34 -13.41 -9.54 12.26
N LEU A 35 -12.17 -9.08 12.43
CA LEU A 35 -11.23 -9.63 13.41
C LEU A 35 -11.82 -9.60 14.83
N VAL A 36 -12.51 -8.52 15.18
CA VAL A 36 -13.23 -8.38 16.45
C VAL A 36 -14.60 -9.03 16.31
N ASN A 37 -14.58 -10.37 16.38
CA ASN A 37 -15.76 -11.23 16.40
C ASN A 37 -16.02 -11.77 17.82
N GLN A 38 -17.03 -12.64 17.96
CA GLN A 38 -17.38 -13.25 19.24
C GLN A 38 -16.18 -13.91 19.96
N THR A 39 -15.32 -14.62 19.23
CA THR A 39 -14.16 -15.31 19.81
C THR A 39 -13.14 -14.34 20.39
N PHE A 40 -12.93 -13.19 19.72
CA PHE A 40 -12.09 -12.10 20.23
C PHE A 40 -12.69 -11.53 21.52
N LEU A 41 -13.97 -11.17 21.48
CA LEU A 41 -14.67 -10.50 22.57
C LEU A 41 -14.78 -11.40 23.82
N ASP A 42 -14.94 -12.71 23.63
CA ASP A 42 -14.96 -13.70 24.70
C ASP A 42 -13.64 -13.78 25.46
N GLN A 43 -12.52 -13.49 24.80
CA GLN A 43 -11.19 -13.54 25.39
C GLN A 43 -10.81 -12.28 26.17
N MET A 44 -11.48 -11.15 25.93
CA MET A 44 -11.30 -9.92 26.70
C MET A 44 -11.72 -10.10 28.17
N LYS A 45 -11.18 -9.29 29.09
CA LYS A 45 -11.65 -9.30 30.48
C LYS A 45 -13.09 -8.79 30.61
N GLN A 46 -13.78 -9.18 31.69
CA GLN A 46 -15.05 -8.57 32.08
C GLN A 46 -14.83 -7.07 32.35
N GLY A 47 -15.70 -6.20 31.83
CA GLY A 47 -15.61 -4.75 32.03
C GLY A 47 -14.45 -4.07 31.30
N ALA A 48 -13.71 -4.80 30.46
CA ALA A 48 -12.62 -4.24 29.67
C ALA A 48 -13.12 -3.17 28.68
N MET A 49 -12.19 -2.32 28.23
CA MET A 49 -12.47 -1.30 27.22
C MET A 49 -11.93 -1.72 25.85
N LEU A 50 -12.72 -1.51 24.80
CA LEU A 50 -12.29 -1.59 23.41
C LEU A 50 -12.32 -0.20 22.78
N ILE A 51 -11.20 0.22 22.19
CA ILE A 51 -11.04 1.48 21.48
C ILE A 51 -10.78 1.17 20.00
N ASN A 52 -11.54 1.77 19.09
CA ASN A 52 -11.28 1.68 17.66
C ASN A 52 -11.34 3.05 16.99
N THR A 53 -10.18 3.52 16.53
CA THR A 53 -10.02 4.74 15.74
C THR A 53 -9.37 4.43 14.38
N SER A 54 -9.51 3.19 13.91
CA SER A 54 -8.82 2.69 12.71
C SER A 54 -9.78 2.45 11.56
N ARG A 55 -10.49 1.31 11.54
CA ARG A 55 -11.47 0.95 10.50
C ARG A 55 -12.70 0.31 11.15
N GLY A 56 -13.90 0.75 10.75
CA GLY A 56 -15.16 0.21 11.27
C GLY A 56 -15.30 -1.29 11.03
N ALA A 57 -15.01 -1.72 9.79
CA ALA A 57 -15.12 -3.10 9.30
C ALA A 57 -14.23 -4.14 10.02
N LEU A 58 -13.37 -3.73 10.96
CA LEU A 58 -12.67 -4.66 11.84
C LEU A 58 -13.61 -5.34 12.84
N ILE A 59 -14.78 -4.75 13.09
CA ILE A 59 -15.69 -5.16 14.16
C ILE A 59 -16.96 -5.80 13.58
N ASP A 60 -17.26 -6.99 14.07
CA ASP A 60 -18.59 -7.58 13.97
C ASP A 60 -19.50 -6.90 15.00
N GLU A 61 -20.35 -5.98 14.53
CA GLU A 61 -21.19 -5.14 15.38
C GLU A 61 -22.23 -5.95 16.17
N ASP A 62 -22.76 -7.02 15.59
CA ASP A 62 -23.74 -7.88 16.26
C ASP A 62 -23.08 -8.64 17.43
N ALA A 63 -21.86 -9.15 17.23
CA ALA A 63 -21.09 -9.77 18.29
C ALA A 63 -20.71 -8.76 19.38
N LEU A 64 -20.35 -7.54 18.97
CA LEU A 64 -19.98 -6.47 19.87
C LEU A 64 -21.15 -6.08 20.80
N LEU A 65 -22.34 -5.84 20.26
CA LEU A 65 -23.53 -5.50 21.04
C LEU A 65 -23.86 -6.56 22.09
N LYS A 66 -23.79 -7.84 21.72
CA LYS A 66 -23.99 -8.96 22.66
C LYS A 66 -22.95 -8.96 23.77
N ALA A 67 -21.67 -8.77 23.42
CA ALA A 67 -20.58 -8.75 24.38
C ALA A 67 -20.65 -7.54 25.32
N MET A 68 -21.10 -6.37 24.85
CA MET A 68 -21.32 -5.20 25.70
C MET A 68 -22.30 -5.51 26.82
N THR A 69 -23.43 -6.13 26.51
CA THR A 69 -24.43 -6.51 27.52
C THR A 69 -23.94 -7.65 28.41
N ALA A 70 -23.38 -8.71 27.84
CA ALA A 70 -22.96 -9.90 28.59
C ALA A 70 -21.74 -9.63 29.51
N LYS A 71 -20.79 -8.81 29.04
CA LYS A 71 -19.51 -8.60 29.71
C LYS A 71 -19.32 -7.20 30.29
N GLY A 72 -20.29 -6.30 30.10
CA GLY A 72 -20.18 -4.91 30.53
C GLY A 72 -19.03 -4.16 29.86
N LEU A 73 -18.68 -4.50 28.61
CA LEU A 73 -17.55 -3.89 27.90
C LEU A 73 -17.77 -2.41 27.68
N ARG A 74 -16.73 -1.59 27.82
CA ARG A 74 -16.77 -0.15 27.54
C ARG A 74 -16.22 0.12 26.15
N LEU A 75 -16.85 1.00 25.38
CA LEU A 75 -16.43 1.27 24.01
C LEU A 75 -16.06 2.73 23.79
N GLY A 76 -14.96 2.95 23.06
CA GLY A 76 -14.58 4.24 22.49
C GLY A 76 -14.36 4.09 21.00
N LEU A 77 -15.33 4.48 20.17
CA LEU A 77 -15.24 4.31 18.71
C LEU A 77 -15.21 5.66 18.01
N ASP A 78 -14.38 5.78 16.97
CA ASP A 78 -14.41 6.91 16.04
C ASP A 78 -14.89 6.49 14.64
N VAL A 79 -14.93 5.18 14.37
CA VAL A 79 -15.23 4.60 13.05
C VAL A 79 -16.28 3.50 13.17
N TYR A 80 -17.12 3.35 12.14
CA TYR A 80 -18.30 2.47 12.15
C TYR A 80 -18.45 1.71 10.82
N ASN A 81 -19.24 0.63 10.82
CA ASN A 81 -19.51 -0.14 9.61
C ASN A 81 -20.38 0.63 8.61
N SER A 82 -21.39 1.33 9.13
CA SER A 82 -22.35 2.11 8.34
C SER A 82 -22.21 3.59 8.71
N GLU A 83 -21.17 4.23 8.17
CA GLU A 83 -20.97 5.67 8.32
C GLU A 83 -21.86 6.44 7.33
N PRO A 84 -22.44 7.59 7.73
CA PRO A 84 -23.17 8.44 6.80
C PRO A 84 -22.26 9.02 5.72
N GLU A 85 -22.76 9.11 4.48
CA GLU A 85 -22.01 9.73 3.37
C GLU A 85 -22.00 11.27 3.45
N ASP A 86 -22.95 11.86 4.20
CA ASP A 86 -23.14 13.30 4.33
C ASP A 86 -23.03 13.74 5.80
N GLY A 87 -22.40 14.89 6.03
CA GLY A 87 -22.19 15.44 7.38
C GLY A 87 -23.45 15.95 8.09
N THR A 88 -24.60 15.98 7.42
CA THR A 88 -25.90 16.37 7.95
C THR A 88 -26.89 15.20 8.08
N ALA A 89 -26.50 14.02 7.61
CA ALA A 89 -27.36 12.85 7.67
C ALA A 89 -27.58 12.38 9.12
N GLU A 90 -28.79 11.92 9.40
CA GLU A 90 -29.10 11.29 10.68
C GLU A 90 -28.35 9.96 10.83
N TRP A 91 -27.79 9.74 12.01
CA TRP A 91 -27.09 8.50 12.35
C TRP A 91 -27.59 8.00 13.70
N SER A 92 -28.25 6.84 13.70
CA SER A 92 -28.94 6.29 14.86
C SER A 92 -28.79 4.75 15.00
N PRO A 93 -27.57 4.19 14.92
CA PRO A 93 -27.40 2.76 15.13
C PRO A 93 -27.64 2.37 16.58
N GLN A 94 -27.95 1.08 16.79
CA GLN A 94 -28.25 0.55 18.12
C GLN A 94 -27.10 0.79 19.13
N ILE A 95 -25.85 0.73 18.67
CA ILE A 95 -24.67 0.98 19.51
C ILE A 95 -24.67 2.37 20.14
N ALA A 96 -25.25 3.37 19.47
CA ALA A 96 -25.31 4.75 19.97
C ALA A 96 -26.26 4.90 21.18
N ALA A 97 -27.17 3.95 21.39
CA ALA A 97 -28.09 3.93 22.53
C ALA A 97 -27.49 3.24 23.78
N MET A 98 -26.29 2.69 23.69
CA MET A 98 -25.67 1.93 24.78
C MET A 98 -25.02 2.87 25.82
N GLU A 99 -25.30 2.67 27.12
CA GLU A 99 -24.80 3.54 28.19
C GLU A 99 -23.26 3.53 28.35
N ASN A 100 -22.63 2.42 27.95
CA ASN A 100 -21.19 2.17 28.04
C ASN A 100 -20.44 2.46 26.72
N PHE A 101 -21.02 3.30 25.87
CA PHE A 101 -20.45 3.72 24.59
C PHE A 101 -20.13 5.22 24.56
N VAL A 102 -18.95 5.56 24.07
CA VAL A 102 -18.58 6.90 23.65
C VAL A 102 -18.15 6.84 22.19
N GLY A 103 -18.76 7.70 21.38
CA GLY A 103 -18.54 7.77 19.94
C GLY A 103 -18.08 9.14 19.49
N THR A 104 -17.22 9.18 18.49
CA THR A 104 -16.96 10.37 17.68
C THR A 104 -17.24 10.08 16.21
N HIS A 105 -17.55 11.10 15.42
CA HIS A 105 -17.96 11.01 14.00
C HIS A 105 -16.77 11.00 13.01
N HIS A 106 -15.87 10.03 13.11
CA HIS A 106 -14.71 9.85 12.22
C HIS A 106 -13.81 11.08 12.10
N ILE A 107 -13.38 11.59 13.25
CA ILE A 107 -12.58 12.81 13.37
C ILE A 107 -11.15 12.57 13.86
N GLY A 108 -10.67 11.33 13.92
CA GLY A 108 -9.31 11.01 14.37
C GLY A 108 -8.21 11.75 13.60
N ALA A 109 -8.44 12.07 12.33
CA ALA A 109 -7.54 12.86 11.50
C ALA A 109 -7.95 14.34 11.33
N SER A 110 -9.06 14.78 11.92
CA SER A 110 -9.63 16.12 11.74
C SER A 110 -8.95 17.16 12.65
N THR A 111 -7.64 17.35 12.44
CA THR A 111 -6.81 18.33 13.16
C THR A 111 -6.07 19.22 12.17
N GLU A 112 -5.74 20.45 12.58
CA GLU A 112 -4.97 21.38 11.74
C GLU A 112 -3.56 20.83 11.41
N GLN A 113 -2.94 20.10 12.34
CA GLN A 113 -1.65 19.45 12.15
C GLN A 113 -1.73 18.36 11.08
N ALA A 114 -2.76 17.49 11.14
CA ALA A 114 -2.97 16.47 10.12
C ALA A 114 -3.29 17.10 8.76
N ARG A 115 -4.13 18.14 8.71
CA ARG A 115 -4.43 18.88 7.47
C ARG A 115 -3.17 19.45 6.82
N LYS A 116 -2.27 20.02 7.62
CA LYS A 116 -0.97 20.52 7.15
C LYS A 116 -0.08 19.40 6.63
N ALA A 117 0.01 18.27 7.33
CA ALA A 117 0.78 17.11 6.90
C ALA A 117 0.24 16.52 5.59
N ILE A 118 -1.08 16.43 5.44
CA ILE A 118 -1.74 15.98 4.20
C ILE A 118 -1.39 16.93 3.05
N ALA A 119 -1.51 18.25 3.26
CA ALA A 119 -1.17 19.23 2.23
C ALA A 119 0.30 19.11 1.80
N GLN A 120 1.23 18.93 2.74
CA GLN A 120 2.64 18.68 2.44
C GLN A 120 2.84 17.38 1.65
N GLY A 121 2.18 16.29 2.04
CA GLY A 121 2.21 15.02 1.33
C GLY A 121 1.72 15.15 -0.12
N VAL A 122 0.62 15.88 -0.35
CA VAL A 122 0.09 16.15 -1.69
C VAL A 122 1.08 16.93 -2.54
N LEU A 123 1.71 17.98 -1.99
CA LEU A 123 2.73 18.74 -2.71
C LEU A 123 3.94 17.89 -3.09
N LEU A 124 4.39 17.00 -2.19
CA LEU A 124 5.46 16.05 -2.48
C LEU A 124 5.05 15.06 -3.58
N THR A 125 3.80 14.60 -3.58
CA THR A 125 3.26 13.74 -4.65
C THR A 125 3.23 14.46 -5.99
N ILE A 126 2.81 15.73 -6.04
CA ILE A 126 2.80 16.53 -7.27
C ILE A 126 4.23 16.75 -7.78
N ALA A 127 5.17 17.18 -6.93
CA ALA A 127 6.56 17.35 -7.31
C ALA A 127 7.22 16.03 -7.75
N GLY A 128 6.89 14.92 -7.07
CA GLY A 128 7.29 13.58 -7.48
C GLY A 128 6.72 13.20 -8.85
N TYR A 129 5.46 13.53 -9.12
CA TYR A 129 4.84 13.29 -10.42
C TYR A 129 5.52 14.09 -11.55
N GLU A 130 5.84 15.37 -11.32
CA GLU A 130 6.57 16.21 -12.29
C GLU A 130 7.94 15.64 -12.66
N THR A 131 8.58 14.95 -11.72
CA THR A 131 9.89 14.29 -11.92
C THR A 131 9.76 12.82 -12.36
N GLY A 132 8.54 12.29 -12.50
CA GLY A 132 8.28 10.91 -12.89
C GLY A 132 8.42 9.86 -11.77
N LEU A 133 8.61 10.28 -10.52
CA LEU A 133 8.77 9.43 -9.34
C LEU A 133 7.76 9.82 -8.22
N PRO A 134 6.45 9.67 -8.44
CA PRO A 134 5.45 10.01 -7.42
C PRO A 134 5.54 9.03 -6.23
N PRO A 135 5.77 9.52 -4.99
CA PRO A 135 5.76 8.67 -3.81
C PRO A 135 4.36 8.14 -3.49
N ASN A 136 4.27 6.94 -2.90
CA ASN A 136 3.04 6.35 -2.35
C ASN A 136 1.85 6.31 -3.34
N CYS A 137 2.12 6.17 -4.63
CA CYS A 137 1.09 6.16 -5.66
C CYS A 137 0.24 4.87 -5.56
N VAL A 138 -1.06 5.04 -5.31
CA VAL A 138 -2.00 3.94 -4.98
C VAL A 138 -2.61 3.26 -6.20
N ASN A 139 -2.39 3.81 -7.40
CA ASN A 139 -2.95 3.33 -8.65
C ASN A 139 -1.87 3.19 -9.74
N VAL A 140 -0.60 3.01 -9.35
CA VAL A 140 0.41 2.51 -10.29
C VAL A 140 -0.08 1.17 -10.81
N ALA A 141 0.00 0.97 -12.12
CA ALA A 141 -0.38 -0.30 -12.71
C ALA A 141 0.51 -1.42 -12.15
N ASP A 142 -0.03 -2.19 -11.20
CA ASP A 142 0.58 -3.42 -10.64
C ASP A 142 0.13 -4.68 -11.39
N ARG A 143 -0.16 -4.52 -12.68
CA ARG A 143 -0.21 -5.65 -13.61
C ARG A 143 1.21 -5.90 -14.10
N PRO A 144 1.58 -7.12 -14.54
CA PRO A 144 2.81 -7.28 -15.29
C PRO A 144 2.76 -6.32 -16.48
N LEU A 145 3.49 -5.21 -16.35
CA LEU A 145 3.80 -4.35 -17.46
C LEU A 145 4.77 -5.17 -18.30
N GLY A 146 4.21 -5.82 -19.29
CA GLY A 146 4.94 -6.54 -20.32
C GLY A 146 5.07 -8.03 -20.05
N GLU A 147 5.14 -8.78 -21.15
CA GLU A 147 5.41 -10.22 -21.13
C GLU A 147 6.83 -10.52 -20.62
N CYS A 148 7.77 -9.60 -20.89
CA CYS A 148 9.18 -9.70 -20.48
C CYS A 148 9.82 -8.31 -20.28
N ALA A 149 11.03 -8.29 -19.74
CA ALA A 149 11.93 -7.14 -19.78
C ALA A 149 13.10 -7.42 -20.72
N ILE A 150 13.56 -6.39 -21.44
CA ILE A 150 14.77 -6.44 -22.26
C ILE A 150 15.86 -5.66 -21.54
N ALA A 151 16.96 -6.30 -21.21
CA ALA A 151 18.15 -5.66 -20.65
C ALA A 151 19.17 -5.41 -21.77
N VAL A 152 19.39 -4.13 -22.09
CA VAL A 152 20.37 -3.69 -23.09
C VAL A 152 21.55 -3.08 -22.36
N ARG A 153 22.69 -3.78 -22.38
CA ARG A 153 23.99 -3.25 -21.96
C ARG A 153 24.58 -2.48 -23.11
N HIS A 154 24.97 -1.24 -22.89
CA HIS A 154 25.51 -0.38 -23.93
C HIS A 154 26.59 0.57 -23.39
N LYS A 155 27.32 1.20 -24.29
CA LYS A 155 28.11 2.40 -23.97
C LYS A 155 27.18 3.60 -23.94
N ASP A 156 27.37 4.51 -23.00
CA ASP A 156 26.61 5.75 -22.89
C ASP A 156 27.03 6.74 -23.99
N GLU A 157 26.46 6.54 -25.18
CA GLU A 157 26.75 7.31 -26.38
C GLU A 157 25.45 7.82 -27.01
N VAL A 158 25.53 9.03 -27.60
CA VAL A 158 24.36 9.67 -28.23
C VAL A 158 23.79 8.77 -29.32
N GLY A 159 22.48 8.52 -29.25
CA GLY A 159 21.72 7.80 -30.27
C GLY A 159 21.46 6.32 -29.97
N VAL A 160 22.18 5.69 -29.04
CA VAL A 160 22.00 4.25 -28.76
C VAL A 160 20.58 3.92 -28.27
N LEU A 161 20.03 4.70 -27.33
CA LEU A 161 18.66 4.49 -26.86
C LEU A 161 17.62 4.85 -27.93
N ALA A 162 17.89 5.84 -28.78
CA ALA A 162 17.00 6.17 -29.89
C ALA A 162 16.92 5.03 -30.92
N ALA A 163 18.05 4.38 -31.21
CA ALA A 163 18.11 3.22 -32.08
C ALA A 163 17.36 2.03 -31.47
N VAL A 164 17.54 1.77 -30.17
CA VAL A 164 16.81 0.70 -29.45
C VAL A 164 15.30 0.94 -29.51
N LEU A 165 14.83 2.14 -29.15
CA LEU A 165 13.40 2.48 -29.19
C LEU A 165 12.84 2.45 -30.62
N SER A 166 13.63 2.84 -31.63
CA SER A 166 13.22 2.75 -33.03
C SER A 166 13.08 1.30 -33.49
N CYS A 167 13.97 0.40 -33.04
CA CYS A 167 13.86 -1.03 -33.32
C CYS A 167 12.57 -1.61 -32.73
N LEU A 168 12.30 -1.35 -31.44
CA LEU A 168 11.07 -1.80 -30.77
C LEU A 168 9.80 -1.25 -31.45
N ARG A 169 9.82 0.03 -31.86
CA ARG A 169 8.71 0.63 -32.63
C ARG A 169 8.46 -0.09 -33.95
N THR A 170 9.51 -0.39 -34.72
CA THR A 170 9.38 -1.12 -36.00
C THR A 170 8.81 -2.52 -35.81
N ALA A 171 9.15 -3.17 -34.70
CA ALA A 171 8.58 -4.47 -34.30
C ALA A 171 7.15 -4.37 -33.74
N GLY A 172 6.57 -3.17 -33.62
CA GLY A 172 5.23 -2.97 -33.05
C GLY A 172 5.16 -3.22 -31.54
N ILE A 173 6.30 -3.15 -30.84
CA ILE A 173 6.42 -3.45 -29.41
C ILE A 173 6.32 -2.15 -28.61
N ASN A 174 5.33 -2.06 -27.72
CA ASN A 174 5.15 -0.89 -26.86
C ASN A 174 6.05 -0.96 -25.63
N VAL A 175 6.80 0.11 -25.35
CA VAL A 175 7.57 0.26 -24.11
C VAL A 175 6.65 0.76 -23.00
N GLN A 176 6.57 0.00 -21.91
CA GLN A 176 5.66 0.29 -20.80
C GLN A 176 6.38 0.85 -19.57
N GLN A 177 7.65 0.49 -19.39
CA GLN A 177 8.54 1.09 -18.41
C GLN A 177 9.96 0.98 -18.92
N MET A 178 10.78 2.01 -18.67
CA MET A 178 12.20 1.98 -19.00
C MET A 178 12.97 2.65 -17.88
N ARG A 179 14.10 2.04 -17.50
CA ARG A 179 15.12 2.66 -16.65
C ARG A 179 16.46 2.50 -17.33
N ASN A 180 17.29 3.53 -17.31
CA ASN A 180 18.68 3.46 -17.72
C ASN A 180 19.59 3.81 -16.54
N GLU A 181 20.51 2.92 -16.19
CA GLU A 181 21.48 3.11 -15.12
C GLU A 181 22.87 3.24 -15.72
N ILE A 182 23.57 4.34 -15.40
CA ILE A 182 24.94 4.62 -15.86
C ILE A 182 25.93 4.21 -14.76
N PHE A 183 26.99 3.49 -15.13
CA PHE A 183 28.04 3.04 -14.21
C PHE A 183 29.28 3.94 -14.31
N GLU A 184 29.91 4.22 -13.16
CA GLU A 184 31.16 4.98 -13.10
C GLU A 184 32.30 4.25 -13.84
N GLY A 185 33.16 5.00 -14.54
CA GLY A 185 34.27 4.43 -15.30
C GLY A 185 35.17 5.48 -15.96
N SER A 186 36.35 5.04 -16.44
CA SER A 186 37.42 5.90 -16.98
C SER A 186 37.31 6.18 -18.50
N GLY A 187 36.17 5.89 -19.13
CA GLY A 187 35.90 6.01 -20.58
C GLY A 187 34.42 6.30 -20.84
N PRO A 188 33.87 6.10 -22.06
CA PRO A 188 32.41 6.18 -22.25
C PRO A 188 31.76 5.23 -21.25
N THR A 189 30.93 5.79 -20.37
CA THR A 189 30.40 5.09 -19.20
C THR A 189 29.53 3.94 -19.67
N ALA A 190 29.74 2.75 -19.10
CA ALA A 190 28.85 1.63 -19.38
C ALA A 190 27.47 1.94 -18.82
N ALA A 191 26.43 1.42 -19.45
CA ALA A 191 25.06 1.63 -19.06
C ALA A 191 24.22 0.37 -19.25
N VAL A 192 23.16 0.23 -18.46
CA VAL A 192 22.14 -0.80 -18.63
C VAL A 192 20.77 -0.13 -18.72
N ALA A 193 20.15 -0.26 -19.89
CA ALA A 193 18.74 0.03 -20.06
C ALA A 193 17.91 -1.24 -19.78
N THR A 194 17.03 -1.18 -18.79
CA THR A 194 16.02 -2.22 -18.53
C THR A 194 14.67 -1.72 -19.03
N ILE A 195 14.11 -2.41 -20.03
CA ILE A 195 12.93 -1.97 -20.77
C ILE A 195 11.84 -3.05 -20.64
N ARG A 196 10.76 -2.75 -19.93
CA ARG A 196 9.56 -3.60 -19.90
C ARG A 196 8.69 -3.31 -21.12
N VAL A 197 8.29 -4.37 -21.82
CA VAL A 197 7.67 -4.28 -23.14
C VAL A 197 6.37 -5.07 -23.22
N SER A 198 5.36 -4.56 -23.91
CA SER A 198 4.01 -5.17 -23.97
C SER A 198 3.97 -6.62 -24.43
N GLN A 199 4.95 -7.07 -25.20
CA GLN A 199 5.10 -8.42 -25.74
C GLN A 199 6.57 -8.74 -25.97
N GLY A 200 6.93 -10.03 -26.01
CA GLY A 200 8.30 -10.48 -26.26
C GLY A 200 8.80 -10.13 -27.68
N PRO A 201 10.07 -9.71 -27.83
CA PRO A 201 10.68 -9.57 -29.15
C PRO A 201 10.94 -10.96 -29.76
N ASP A 202 10.78 -11.08 -31.08
CA ASP A 202 11.22 -12.27 -31.80
C ASP A 202 12.75 -12.30 -31.96
N ASP A 203 13.30 -13.46 -32.35
CA ASP A 203 14.75 -13.64 -32.51
C ASP A 203 15.35 -12.63 -33.50
N SER A 204 14.58 -12.24 -34.52
CA SER A 204 15.02 -11.25 -35.50
C SER A 204 15.18 -9.86 -34.89
N THR A 205 14.25 -9.46 -34.03
CA THR A 205 14.27 -8.19 -33.29
C THR A 205 15.41 -8.19 -32.27
N VAL A 206 15.63 -9.30 -31.57
CA VAL A 206 16.76 -9.45 -30.63
C VAL A 206 18.09 -9.30 -31.36
N GLN A 207 18.24 -9.93 -32.53
CA GLN A 207 19.46 -9.82 -33.33
C GLN A 207 19.68 -8.37 -33.80
N VAL A 208 18.63 -7.70 -34.29
CA VAL A 208 18.72 -6.27 -34.70
C VAL A 208 19.12 -5.40 -33.51
N LEU A 209 18.58 -5.62 -32.31
CA LEU A 209 18.98 -4.89 -31.10
C LEU A 209 20.45 -5.14 -30.74
N GLN A 210 20.92 -6.37 -30.86
CA GLN A 210 22.30 -6.78 -30.56
C GLN A 210 23.32 -6.17 -31.53
N ASP A 211 22.91 -5.90 -32.77
CA ASP A 211 23.73 -5.31 -33.83
C ASP A 211 23.75 -3.78 -33.82
N ILE A 212 22.98 -3.12 -32.95
CA ILE A 212 23.01 -1.65 -32.81
C ILE A 212 24.42 -1.21 -32.37
N PRO A 213 25.04 -0.22 -33.05
CA PRO A 213 26.32 0.32 -32.62
C PRO A 213 26.29 0.74 -31.14
N SER A 214 27.34 0.38 -30.42
CA SER A 214 27.52 0.69 -29.00
C SER A 214 26.63 -0.11 -28.04
N VAL A 215 25.77 -1.01 -28.54
CA VAL A 215 25.23 -2.11 -27.74
C VAL A 215 26.32 -3.15 -27.52
N ILE A 216 26.47 -3.56 -26.26
CA ILE A 216 27.42 -4.58 -25.80
C ILE A 216 26.71 -5.93 -25.74
N LYS A 217 25.49 -5.95 -25.18
CA LYS A 217 24.72 -7.19 -25.00
C LYS A 217 23.23 -6.91 -24.81
N VAL A 218 22.39 -7.76 -25.38
CA VAL A 218 20.94 -7.81 -25.15
C VAL A 218 20.58 -9.13 -24.46
N ASP A 219 19.79 -9.06 -23.38
CA ASP A 219 19.16 -10.23 -22.76
C ASP A 219 17.64 -10.01 -22.66
N VAL A 220 16.85 -11.02 -22.99
CA VAL A 220 15.40 -11.04 -22.73
C VAL A 220 15.16 -11.77 -21.41
N LEU A 221 14.58 -11.05 -20.45
CA LEU A 221 14.29 -11.52 -19.10
C LEU A 221 12.81 -11.84 -19.01
N THR A 222 12.47 -13.12 -18.90
CA THR A 222 11.08 -13.56 -18.66
C THR A 222 10.74 -13.40 -17.19
N SER A 223 9.50 -12.98 -16.91
CA SER A 223 8.99 -12.94 -15.53
C SER A 223 8.76 -14.38 -15.07
N SER A 224 9.61 -14.88 -14.17
CA SER A 224 9.38 -16.16 -13.47
C SER A 224 8.23 -16.05 -12.47
#